data_AF-A0A949JFQ5-F1
#
_entry.id   AF-A0A949JFQ5-F1
#
_cell.length_a   1.000
_cell.length_b   1.000
_cell.length_c   1.000
_cell.angle_alpha   90.00
_cell.angle_beta   90.00
_cell.angle_gamma   90.00
#
_symmetry.space_group_name_H-M   'P 1'
#
loop_
_entity.id
_entity.type
_entity.pdbx_description
1 polymer ?
#
loop_
_entity_poly.entity_id
_entity_poly.type
_entity_poly.pdbx_seq_one_letter_code
_entity_poly.pdbx_strand_id
1 'polypeptide(L)'
;MILTGTRGWNRENRTQMMDIIVRELSQSGRTHASYFKGRSFVLSLLLGRGYPRPVENLEEWNYARITYRERIAFEIYYSRWGCDGRIFDEEYDESELRHILDAISEAGISIQFGQMHLYKIMRFLTMPMVVIGVLFIAYSFISDETSEIFIHACYTIPNFLIFLLSSWKRRIEKEK
;
A
#
# COMPACT_ATOMS: atom_id res chain seq x y z
N MET A 1 -7.18 24.80 -8.22
CA MET A 1 -6.45 25.57 -7.21
C MET A 1 -5.32 24.70 -6.69
N ILE A 2 -4.09 24.98 -7.11
CA ILE A 2 -2.89 24.23 -6.70
C ILE A 2 -2.36 24.97 -5.47
N LEU A 3 -2.50 24.37 -4.29
CA LEU A 3 -2.00 24.95 -3.04
C LEU A 3 -0.48 24.76 -2.96
N THR A 4 0.25 25.86 -3.14
CA THR A 4 1.71 25.93 -3.07
C THR A 4 2.18 25.92 -1.62
N GLY A 5 2.89 24.85 -1.25
CA GLY A 5 3.56 24.68 0.04
C GLY A 5 4.13 23.28 0.22
N THR A 6 4.57 22.62 -0.85
CA THR A 6 5.10 21.25 -0.82
C THR A 6 6.50 21.21 -0.19
N ARG A 7 6.58 21.33 1.14
CA ARG A 7 7.71 20.71 1.85
C ARG A 7 7.53 19.20 1.70
N GLY A 8 8.22 18.62 0.72
CA GLY A 8 8.22 17.18 0.51
C GLY A 8 8.58 16.45 1.80
N TRP A 9 7.86 15.38 2.10
CA TRP A 9 8.18 14.51 3.23
C TRP A 9 9.58 13.91 3.00
N ASN A 10 10.45 14.09 3.98
CA ASN A 10 11.79 13.54 4.00
C ASN A 10 12.04 12.86 5.36
N ARG A 11 13.21 12.23 5.50
CA ARG A 11 13.54 11.48 6.72
C ARG A 11 13.54 12.36 7.97
N GLU A 12 13.88 13.64 7.82
CA GLU A 12 14.06 14.61 8.90
C GLU A 12 12.72 15.22 9.36
N ASN A 13 11.77 15.44 8.45
CA ASN A 13 10.51 16.12 8.76
C ASN A 13 9.29 15.20 8.88
N ARG A 14 9.37 13.93 8.44
CA ARG A 14 8.21 13.01 8.41
C ARG A 14 7.52 12.80 9.75
N THR A 15 8.27 12.77 10.85
CA THR A 15 7.68 12.60 12.20
C THR A 15 6.95 13.85 12.61
N GLN A 16 7.54 15.03 12.39
CA GLN A 16 6.89 16.31 12.63
C GLN A 16 5.61 16.48 11.79
N MET A 17 5.64 16.05 10.53
CA MET A 17 4.46 16.09 9.67
C MET A 17 3.36 15.13 10.18
N MET A 18 3.73 13.97 10.69
CA MET A 18 2.77 13.06 11.35
C MET A 18 2.16 13.69 12.60
N ASP A 19 2.97 14.38 13.41
CA ASP A 19 2.49 15.07 14.62
C ASP A 19 1.47 16.17 14.28
N ILE A 20 1.65 16.89 13.16
CA ILE A 20 0.66 17.85 12.67
C ILE A 20 -0.67 17.14 12.42
N ILE A 21 -0.67 16.04 11.67
CA ILE A 21 -1.91 15.30 11.37
C ILE A 21 -2.57 14.79 12.64
N VAL A 22 -1.79 14.18 13.55
CA VAL A 22 -2.31 13.67 14.82
C VAL A 22 -2.92 14.79 15.63
N ARG A 23 -2.28 15.96 15.67
CA ARG A 23 -2.79 17.13 16.39
C ARG A 23 -4.10 17.64 15.80
N GLU A 24 -4.18 17.81 14.49
CA GLU A 24 -5.40 18.29 13.83
C GLU A 24 -6.58 17.32 14.07
N LEU A 25 -6.37 16.02 13.84
CA LEU A 25 -7.40 15.01 14.10
C LEU A 25 -7.80 14.94 15.58
N SER A 26 -6.86 15.20 16.49
CA SER A 26 -7.12 15.18 17.93
C SER A 26 -8.08 16.28 18.40
N GLN A 27 -8.29 17.33 17.60
CA GLN A 27 -9.23 18.41 17.94
C GLN A 27 -10.68 17.95 17.96
N SER A 28 -11.04 16.91 17.19
CA SER A 28 -12.42 16.44 17.05
C SER A 28 -12.63 14.98 17.49
N GLY A 29 -11.58 14.28 17.92
CA GLY A 29 -11.68 12.90 18.35
C GLY A 29 -10.38 12.30 18.86
N ARG A 30 -10.48 11.14 19.50
CA ARG A 30 -9.31 10.42 20.03
C ARG A 30 -8.47 9.89 18.88
N THR A 31 -7.24 10.39 18.75
CA THR A 31 -6.30 10.00 17.68
C THR A 31 -5.06 9.34 18.25
N HIS A 32 -4.59 8.30 17.58
CA HIS A 32 -3.33 7.63 17.94
C HIS A 32 -2.53 7.25 16.68
N ALA A 33 -1.24 7.55 16.70
CA ALA A 33 -0.30 7.11 15.69
C ALA A 33 0.53 5.94 16.20
N SER A 34 0.54 4.84 15.44
CA SER A 34 1.43 3.71 15.68
C SER A 34 2.45 3.61 14.56
N TYR A 35 3.72 3.47 14.93
CA TYR A 35 4.85 3.52 14.01
C TYR A 35 5.54 2.16 13.89
N PHE A 36 5.95 1.82 12.68
CA PHE A 36 6.46 0.50 12.36
C PHE A 36 7.56 0.51 11.31
N LYS A 37 8.36 -0.56 11.34
CA LYS A 37 9.25 -0.98 10.26
C LYS A 37 8.62 -2.16 9.51
N GLY A 38 8.23 -1.93 8.27
CA GLY A 38 7.48 -2.86 7.44
C GLY A 38 7.91 -2.82 5.98
N ARG A 39 7.06 -3.39 5.12
CA ARG A 39 7.23 -3.38 3.67
C ARG A 39 6.94 -2.00 3.11
N SER A 40 7.49 -1.69 1.92
CA SER A 40 7.07 -0.51 1.16
C SER A 40 5.60 -0.60 0.76
N PHE A 41 5.00 0.52 0.33
CA PHE A 41 3.61 0.55 -0.11
C PHE A 41 3.31 -0.46 -1.21
N VAL A 42 4.10 -0.45 -2.29
CA VAL A 42 3.95 -1.36 -3.44
C VAL A 42 4.01 -2.83 -3.01
N LEU A 43 4.98 -3.19 -2.17
CA LEU A 43 5.09 -4.55 -1.64
C LEU A 43 3.92 -4.91 -0.71
N SER A 44 3.41 -3.93 0.05
CA SER A 44 2.24 -4.10 0.91
C SER A 44 0.95 -4.27 0.10
N LEU A 45 0.83 -3.64 -1.07
CA LEU A 45 -0.28 -3.83 -2.00
C LEU A 45 -0.25 -5.23 -2.63
N LEU A 46 0.91 -5.66 -3.14
CA LEU A 46 1.05 -6.94 -3.84
C LEU A 46 0.99 -8.15 -2.91
N LEU A 47 1.70 -8.09 -1.79
CA LEU A 47 1.94 -9.23 -0.89
C LEU A 47 1.20 -9.09 0.45
N GLY A 48 0.45 -8.01 0.63
CA GLY A 48 -0.08 -7.61 1.94
C GLY A 48 0.99 -6.97 2.85
N ARG A 49 0.52 -6.34 3.94
CA ARG A 49 1.37 -5.62 4.92
C ARG A 49 2.47 -6.48 5.56
N GLY A 50 2.31 -7.81 5.59
CA GLY A 50 3.20 -8.72 6.31
C GLY A 50 3.03 -8.57 7.83
N TYR A 51 4.11 -8.79 8.58
CA TYR A 51 4.20 -8.57 10.02
C TYR A 51 5.09 -7.35 10.29
N PRO A 52 4.53 -6.13 10.23
CA PRO A 52 5.29 -4.92 10.54
C PRO A 52 5.77 -4.95 11.99
N ARG A 53 7.03 -4.61 12.22
CA ARG A 53 7.62 -4.59 13.57
C ARG A 53 7.39 -3.21 14.18
N PRO A 54 6.90 -3.10 15.42
CA PRO A 54 6.81 -1.82 16.10
C PRO A 54 8.22 -1.23 16.26
N VAL A 55 8.32 0.10 16.21
CA VAL A 55 9.59 0.79 16.46
C VAL A 55 9.46 1.69 17.68
N GLU A 56 10.50 1.69 18.52
CA GLU A 56 10.62 2.61 19.66
C GLU A 56 11.24 3.94 19.20
N ASN A 57 12.17 3.90 18.25
CA ASN A 57 12.76 5.09 17.65
C ASN A 57 11.92 5.57 16.45
N LEU A 58 11.25 6.72 16.63
CA LEU A 58 10.44 7.38 15.61
C LEU A 58 11.26 7.85 14.39
N GLU A 59 12.59 7.85 14.43
CA GLU A 59 13.39 8.20 13.26
C GLU A 59 13.60 7.05 12.28
N GLU A 60 13.13 5.83 12.59
CA GLU A 60 13.38 4.63 11.78
C GLU A 60 12.15 4.05 11.08
N TRP A 61 10.95 4.54 11.38
CA TRP A 61 9.73 3.96 10.80
C TRP A 61 9.69 4.14 9.28
N ASN A 62 8.98 3.26 8.58
CA ASN A 62 8.63 3.43 7.17
C ASN A 62 7.16 3.12 6.90
N TYR A 63 6.42 2.74 7.93
CA TYR A 63 4.99 2.54 7.93
C TYR A 63 4.41 3.16 9.21
N ALA A 64 3.37 3.98 9.07
CA ALA A 64 2.62 4.56 10.15
C ALA A 64 1.13 4.25 9.96
N ARG A 65 0.45 3.97 11.07
CA ARG A 65 -0.99 3.74 11.12
C ARG A 65 -1.62 4.80 12.01
N ILE A 66 -2.60 5.52 11.48
CA ILE A 66 -3.39 6.47 12.26
C ILE A 66 -4.74 5.86 12.58
N THR A 67 -5.07 5.86 13.86
CA THR A 67 -6.37 5.46 14.40
C THR A 67 -7.11 6.71 14.85
N TYR A 68 -8.32 6.93 14.37
CA TYR A 68 -9.20 8.05 14.75
C TYR A 68 -10.52 7.48 15.27
N ARG A 69 -10.92 7.88 16.47
CA ARG A 69 -12.10 7.36 17.19
C ARG A 69 -12.10 5.83 17.22
N GLU A 70 -10.97 5.24 17.59
CA GLU A 70 -10.75 3.79 17.75
C GLU A 70 -10.84 2.95 16.46
N ARG A 71 -11.06 3.59 15.30
CA ARG A 71 -11.07 3.01 13.97
C ARG A 71 -9.82 3.41 13.18
N ILE A 72 -9.36 2.58 12.25
CA ILE A 72 -8.16 2.92 11.45
C ILE A 72 -8.56 3.94 10.39
N ALA A 73 -8.03 5.16 10.48
CA ALA A 73 -8.35 6.22 9.53
C ALA A 73 -7.58 6.05 8.21
N PHE A 74 -6.26 5.94 8.34
CA PHE A 74 -5.36 5.77 7.20
C PHE A 74 -4.02 5.20 7.60
N GLU A 75 -3.29 4.78 6.58
CA GLU A 75 -1.94 4.28 6.64
C GLU A 75 -1.04 5.08 5.75
N ILE A 76 0.18 5.31 6.21
CA ILE A 76 1.22 6.02 5.49
C ILE A 76 2.45 5.14 5.39
N TYR A 77 3.05 5.11 4.21
CA TYR A 77 4.25 4.37 3.89
C TYR A 77 5.28 5.36 3.35
N TYR A 78 6.40 5.47 4.06
CA TYR A 78 7.50 6.33 3.68
C TYR A 78 8.54 5.54 2.87
N SER A 79 8.95 6.08 1.73
CA SER A 79 10.00 5.52 0.89
C SER A 79 10.95 6.61 0.40
N ARG A 80 12.04 6.20 -0.28
CA ARG A 80 12.98 7.15 -0.92
C ARG A 80 12.32 7.98 -2.03
N TRP A 81 11.21 7.51 -2.58
CA TRP A 81 10.50 8.15 -3.69
C TRP A 81 9.39 9.09 -3.23
N GLY A 82 9.08 9.09 -1.93
CA GLY A 82 8.02 9.90 -1.36
C GLY A 82 7.19 9.17 -0.31
N CYS A 83 6.07 9.77 0.01
CA CYS A 83 5.09 9.29 0.98
C CYS A 83 3.85 8.82 0.23
N ASP A 84 3.51 7.54 0.38
CA ASP A 84 2.28 6.95 -0.14
C ASP A 84 1.34 6.63 1.01
N GLY A 85 0.05 6.50 0.75
CA GLY A 85 -0.90 6.15 1.80
C GLY A 85 -2.19 5.52 1.32
N ARG A 86 -3.01 5.10 2.28
CA ARG A 86 -4.32 4.52 2.06
C ARG A 86 -5.28 5.02 3.14
N ILE A 87 -6.45 5.49 2.72
CA ILE A 87 -7.56 5.88 3.60
C ILE A 87 -8.59 4.73 3.67
N PHE A 88 -9.27 4.60 4.80
CA PHE A 88 -10.35 3.63 5.04
C PHE A 88 -11.68 4.39 5.12
N ASP A 89 -12.16 4.87 3.99
CA ASP A 89 -13.37 5.70 3.85
C ASP A 89 -14.67 4.97 4.22
N GLU A 90 -14.73 3.65 3.99
CA GLU A 90 -15.89 2.80 4.31
C GLU A 90 -16.33 2.88 5.79
N GLU A 91 -15.45 3.31 6.70
CA GLU A 91 -15.70 3.33 8.14
C GLU A 91 -16.16 4.70 8.68
N TYR A 92 -16.25 5.74 7.85
CA TYR A 92 -16.49 7.12 8.30
C TYR A 92 -17.64 7.81 7.56
N ASP A 93 -18.35 8.71 8.24
CA ASP A 93 -19.31 9.59 7.57
C ASP A 93 -18.61 10.69 6.75
N GLU A 94 -19.37 11.41 5.91
CA GLU A 94 -18.80 12.43 5.02
C GLU A 94 -18.08 13.56 5.79
N SER A 95 -18.58 13.92 6.97
CA SER A 95 -17.99 14.98 7.80
C SER A 95 -16.68 14.54 8.45
N GLU A 96 -16.64 13.31 8.96
CA GLU A 96 -15.44 12.68 9.51
C GLU A 96 -14.38 12.49 8.41
N LEU A 97 -14.80 12.01 7.24
CA LEU A 97 -13.92 11.81 6.10
C LEU A 97 -13.34 13.15 5.63
N ARG A 98 -14.15 14.20 5.51
CA ARG A 98 -13.66 15.54 5.12
C ARG A 98 -12.63 16.06 6.12
N HIS A 99 -12.87 15.90 7.42
CA HIS A 99 -11.90 16.31 8.43
C HIS A 99 -10.59 15.51 8.33
N ILE A 100 -10.66 14.20 8.07
CA ILE A 100 -9.48 13.38 7.83
C ILE A 100 -8.68 13.88 6.61
N LEU A 101 -9.37 14.21 5.53
CA LEU A 101 -8.75 14.72 4.30
C LEU A 101 -8.11 16.09 4.49
N ASP A 102 -8.76 16.99 5.22
CA ASP A 102 -8.24 18.31 5.52
C ASP A 102 -6.95 18.20 6.34
N ALA A 103 -6.93 17.36 7.39
CA ALA A 103 -5.73 17.13 8.20
C ALA A 103 -4.54 16.56 7.39
N ILE A 104 -4.83 15.67 6.43
CA ILE A 104 -3.82 15.11 5.51
C ILE A 104 -3.31 16.18 4.53
N SER A 105 -4.22 17.00 4.00
CA SER A 105 -3.91 18.08 3.07
C SER A 105 -3.04 19.16 3.71
N GLU A 106 -3.33 19.52 4.96
CA GLU A 106 -2.56 20.50 5.73
C GLU A 106 -1.11 20.03 5.99
N ALA A 107 -0.91 18.72 6.18
CA ALA A 107 0.41 18.11 6.28
C ALA A 107 1.13 17.96 4.91
N GLY A 108 0.55 18.46 3.82
CA GLY A 108 1.13 18.47 2.49
C GLY A 108 1.29 17.08 1.87
N ILE A 109 0.49 16.09 2.31
CA ILE A 109 0.56 14.75 1.74
C ILE A 109 -0.31 14.68 0.49
N SER A 110 0.33 14.45 -0.64
CA SER A 110 -0.32 13.89 -1.83
C SER A 110 -0.60 12.40 -1.57
N ILE A 111 -1.59 12.06 -0.74
CA ILE A 111 -2.06 10.67 -0.68
C ILE A 111 -2.74 10.41 -2.02
N GLN A 112 -2.08 9.63 -2.88
CA GLN A 112 -2.77 9.02 -4.01
C GLN A 112 -3.91 8.19 -3.43
N PHE A 113 -5.14 8.70 -3.49
CA PHE A 113 -6.34 7.96 -3.13
C PHE A 113 -6.28 6.63 -3.86
N GLY A 114 -6.05 5.56 -3.10
CA GLY A 114 -5.62 4.30 -3.65
C GLY A 114 -6.60 3.87 -4.74
N GLN A 115 -6.08 3.62 -5.93
CA GLN A 115 -6.72 2.83 -6.97
C GLN A 115 -6.90 1.37 -6.50
N MET A 116 -7.39 1.16 -5.28
CA MET A 116 -7.52 -0.12 -4.61
C MET A 116 -8.44 -1.05 -5.40
N HIS A 117 -9.42 -0.47 -6.11
CA HIS A 117 -10.24 -1.17 -7.07
C HIS A 117 -9.40 -1.68 -8.27
N LEU A 118 -8.55 -0.82 -8.84
CA LEU A 118 -7.65 -1.20 -9.93
C LEU A 118 -6.66 -2.28 -9.48
N TYR A 119 -6.11 -2.20 -8.26
CA TYR A 119 -5.17 -3.19 -7.73
C TYR A 119 -5.84 -4.52 -7.33
N LYS A 120 -7.07 -4.49 -6.78
CA LYS A 120 -7.88 -5.71 -6.60
C LYS A 120 -8.15 -6.38 -7.95
N ILE A 121 -8.48 -5.58 -8.97
CA ILE A 121 -8.65 -6.04 -10.35
C ILE A 121 -7.34 -6.61 -10.90
N MET A 122 -6.20 -5.92 -10.77
CA MET A 122 -4.90 -6.42 -11.23
C MET A 122 -4.53 -7.75 -10.54
N ARG A 123 -4.77 -7.88 -9.23
CA ARG A 123 -4.53 -9.13 -8.50
C ARG A 123 -5.50 -10.26 -8.90
N PHE A 124 -6.68 -9.92 -9.40
CA PHE A 124 -7.59 -10.91 -9.99
C PHE A 124 -7.13 -11.30 -11.39
N LEU A 125 -6.60 -10.35 -12.17
CA LEU A 125 -6.09 -10.54 -13.53
C LEU A 125 -4.75 -11.27 -13.59
N THR A 126 -3.95 -11.26 -12.51
CA THR A 126 -2.68 -12.00 -12.47
C THR A 126 -2.87 -13.51 -12.62
N MET A 127 -3.96 -14.10 -12.10
CA MET A 127 -4.19 -15.55 -12.20
C MET A 127 -4.54 -15.99 -13.64
N PRO A 128 -5.48 -15.35 -14.37
CA PRO A 128 -5.67 -15.57 -15.80
C PRO A 128 -4.40 -15.33 -16.63
N MET A 129 -3.63 -14.27 -16.33
CA MET A 129 -2.37 -13.99 -17.05
C MET A 129 -1.33 -15.09 -16.89
N VAL A 130 -1.25 -15.70 -15.70
CA VAL A 130 -0.38 -16.88 -15.49
C VAL A 130 -0.87 -18.07 -16.29
N VAL A 131 -2.18 -18.36 -16.28
CA VAL A 131 -2.75 -19.49 -17.03
C VAL A 131 -2.51 -19.32 -18.54
N ILE A 132 -2.78 -18.12 -19.07
CA ILE A 132 -2.54 -17.77 -20.47
C ILE A 132 -1.05 -17.91 -20.79
N GLY A 133 -0.17 -17.37 -19.94
CA GLY A 133 1.27 -17.46 -20.12
C GLY A 133 1.80 -18.89 -20.17
N VAL A 134 1.30 -19.79 -19.32
CA VAL A 134 1.64 -21.22 -19.35
C VAL A 134 1.13 -21.89 -20.64
N LEU A 135 -0.08 -21.56 -21.11
CA LEU A 135 -0.62 -22.09 -22.36
C LEU A 135 0.19 -21.64 -23.58
N PHE A 136 0.61 -20.38 -23.63
CA PHE A 136 1.49 -19.86 -24.68
C PHE A 136 2.85 -20.55 -24.66
N ILE A 137 3.47 -20.73 -23.48
CA ILE A 137 4.73 -21.50 -23.37
C ILE A 137 4.55 -22.92 -23.91
N ALA A 138 3.47 -23.61 -23.51
CA ALA A 138 3.19 -24.96 -23.98
C ALA A 138 2.96 -25.02 -25.51
N TYR A 139 2.27 -24.03 -26.08
CA TYR A 139 2.09 -23.92 -27.53
C TYR A 139 3.41 -23.65 -28.26
N SER A 140 4.24 -22.72 -27.77
CA SER A 140 5.54 -22.41 -28.39
C SER A 140 6.53 -23.58 -28.33
N PHE A 141 6.40 -24.49 -27.36
CA PHE A 141 7.12 -25.77 -27.35
C PHE A 141 6.65 -26.73 -28.46
N ILE A 142 5.37 -26.65 -28.88
CA ILE A 142 4.80 -27.46 -29.96
C ILE A 142 5.13 -26.84 -31.34
N SER A 143 5.23 -25.51 -31.44
CA SER A 143 5.58 -24.79 -32.67
C SER A 143 7.08 -24.61 -32.92
N ASP A 144 7.94 -25.02 -31.97
CA ASP A 144 9.41 -24.88 -31.99
C ASP A 144 9.93 -23.42 -32.03
N GLU A 145 9.12 -22.49 -31.51
CA GLU A 145 9.42 -21.05 -31.47
C GLU A 145 10.10 -20.66 -30.15
N THR A 146 11.39 -20.97 -30.05
CA THR A 146 12.19 -20.81 -28.81
C THR A 146 12.32 -19.38 -28.30
N SER A 147 12.24 -18.37 -29.17
CA SER A 147 12.25 -16.95 -28.79
C SER A 147 10.97 -16.53 -28.06
N GLU A 148 9.82 -17.10 -28.43
CA GLU A 148 8.54 -16.80 -27.80
C GLU A 148 8.43 -17.39 -26.40
N ILE A 149 9.01 -18.59 -26.20
CA ILE A 149 9.10 -19.24 -24.88
C ILE A 149 9.76 -18.30 -23.86
N PHE A 150 10.88 -17.66 -24.23
CA PHE A 150 11.60 -16.76 -23.32
C PHE A 150 10.77 -15.51 -22.98
N ILE A 151 10.11 -14.91 -23.98
CA ILE A 151 9.25 -13.74 -23.77
C ILE A 151 8.09 -14.10 -22.84
N HIS A 152 7.38 -15.20 -23.11
CA HIS A 152 6.26 -15.63 -22.29
C HIS A 152 6.68 -16.06 -20.88
N ALA A 153 7.84 -16.69 -20.71
CA ALA A 153 8.39 -17.02 -19.39
C ALA A 153 8.68 -15.78 -18.53
N CYS A 154 9.24 -14.73 -19.14
CA CYS A 154 9.53 -13.45 -18.48
C CYS A 154 8.27 -12.76 -17.94
N TYR A 155 7.10 -12.93 -18.58
CA TYR A 155 5.82 -12.43 -18.06
C TYR A 155 5.17 -13.41 -17.07
N THR A 156 5.27 -14.71 -17.30
CA THR A 156 4.54 -15.72 -16.52
C THR A 156 5.14 -15.95 -15.14
N ILE A 157 6.47 -16.05 -15.04
CA ILE A 157 7.16 -16.39 -13.79
C ILE A 157 6.95 -15.33 -12.69
N PRO A 158 7.11 -14.01 -12.96
CA PRO A 158 6.85 -13.00 -11.94
C PRO A 158 5.40 -12.98 -11.46
N ASN A 159 4.43 -13.14 -12.38
CA ASN A 159 3.02 -13.17 -12.03
C ASN A 159 2.65 -14.44 -11.23
N PHE A 160 3.26 -15.58 -11.52
CA PHE A 160 3.08 -16.82 -10.76
C PHE A 160 3.66 -16.72 -9.35
N LEU A 161 4.84 -16.11 -9.19
CA LEU A 161 5.43 -15.84 -7.88
C LEU A 161 4.55 -14.92 -7.04
N ILE A 162 4.01 -13.86 -7.63
CA ILE A 162 3.05 -12.96 -6.97
C ILE A 162 1.80 -13.76 -6.53
N PHE A 163 1.26 -14.62 -7.40
CA PHE A 163 0.10 -15.46 -7.09
C PHE A 163 0.36 -16.41 -5.91
N LEU A 164 1.47 -17.16 -5.94
CA LEU A 164 1.84 -18.12 -4.90
C LEU A 164 2.01 -17.45 -3.53
N LEU A 165 2.77 -16.35 -3.48
CA LEU A 165 2.98 -15.59 -2.24
C LEU A 165 1.68 -15.04 -1.67
N SER A 166 0.77 -14.62 -2.55
CA SER A 166 -0.54 -14.09 -2.16
C SER A 166 -1.52 -15.16 -1.66
N SER A 167 -1.35 -16.42 -2.09
CA SER A 167 -2.19 -17.56 -1.73
C SER A 167 -1.67 -18.31 -0.50
N TRP A 168 -0.35 -18.41 -0.33
CA TRP A 168 0.28 -18.96 0.87
C TRP A 168 -0.10 -18.16 2.13
N LYS A 169 -0.16 -16.83 1.99
CA LYS A 169 -0.65 -15.91 3.04
C LYS A 169 -2.06 -16.25 3.53
N ARG A 170 -3.01 -16.55 2.63
CA ARG A 170 -4.40 -16.92 2.99
C ARG A 170 -4.48 -18.23 3.77
N ARG A 171 -3.49 -19.12 3.63
CA ARG A 171 -3.44 -20.40 4.35
C ARG A 171 -3.00 -20.18 5.79
N ILE A 172 -1.93 -19.41 6.00
CA ILE A 172 -1.41 -19.07 7.33
C ILE A 172 -2.42 -18.26 8.16
N GLU A 173 -3.21 -17.39 7.52
CA GLU A 173 -4.27 -16.61 8.19
C GLU A 173 -5.51 -17.43 8.58
N LYS A 174 -5.70 -18.64 8.02
CA LYS A 174 -6.82 -19.54 8.38
C LYS A 174 -6.47 -20.56 9.47
N GLU A 175 -5.18 -20.72 9.77
CA GLU A 175 -4.67 -21.66 10.77
C GLU A 175 -4.35 -21.00 12.13
N LYS A 176 -4.71 -19.71 12.29
CA LYS A 176 -4.68 -18.95 13.55
C LYS A 176 -6.07 -18.50 13.92
#